data_AF-A0A0D9NT18-F1
#
_entry.id   AF-A0A0D9NT18-F1
#
_cell.length_a   1.000
_cell.length_b   1.000
_cell.length_c   1.000
_cell.angle_alpha   90.00
_cell.angle_beta   90.00
_cell.angle_gamma   90.00
#
_symmetry.space_group_name_H-M   'P 1'
#
loop_
_entity.id
_entity.type
_entity.pdbx_description
1 polymer ?
#
loop_
_entity_poly.entity_id
_entity_poly.type
_entity_poly.pdbx_seq_one_letter_code
_entity_poly.pdbx_strand_id
1 'polypeptide(L)' 'MDFSLPPPGLPNPMDRKLRAMDVTMLEIGNSKERDVDEWKQLFRQADERYVFRGTTQPPGSNLAILRADWSM' A
#
# COMPACT_ATOMS: atom_id res chain seq x y z
N MET A 1 -1.85 -10.12 1.71
CA MET A 1 -2.24 -9.17 2.78
C MET A 1 -1.65 -7.86 2.33
N ASP A 2 -2.44 -6.83 2.03
CA ASP A 2 -1.90 -5.62 1.40
C ASP A 2 -1.58 -4.56 2.47
N PHE A 3 -0.30 -4.29 2.67
CA PHE A 3 0.23 -3.16 3.43
C PHE A 3 0.56 -2.00 2.48
N SER A 4 0.15 -0.79 2.86
CA SER A 4 0.69 0.41 2.21
C SER A 4 2.08 0.67 2.78
N LEU A 5 3.12 0.51 1.97
CA LEU A 5 4.49 0.74 2.42
C LEU A 5 4.73 2.26 2.57
N PRO A 6 5.10 2.75 3.76
CA PRO A 6 5.48 4.16 3.92
C PRO A 6 6.86 4.42 3.29
N PRO A 7 7.18 5.69 2.98
CA PRO A 7 8.52 6.06 2.56
C PRO A 7 9.59 5.60 3.57
N PRO A 8 10.81 5.27 3.11
CA PRO A 8 11.93 5.00 4.01
C PRO A 8 12.16 6.13 5.02
N GLY A 9 12.64 5.78 6.22
CA GLY A 9 13.01 6.75 7.26
C GLY A 9 12.25 6.65 8.59
N LEU A 10 11.43 5.60 8.77
CA LEU A 10 10.85 5.28 10.07
C LEU A 10 11.91 4.78 11.09
N PRO A 11 11.64 4.86 12.40
CA PRO A 11 12.48 4.23 13.41
C PRO A 11 12.72 2.75 13.07
N ASN A 12 13.99 2.31 13.18
CA ASN A 12 14.45 1.01 12.69
C ASN A 12 13.54 -0.18 13.07
N PRO A 13 13.07 -0.36 14.32
CA PRO A 13 12.21 -1.49 14.65
C PRO A 13 10.91 -1.55 13.82
N MET A 14 10.35 -0.39 13.48
CA MET A 14 9.14 -0.28 12.67
C MET A 14 9.45 -0.50 11.19
N ASP A 15 10.48 0.17 10.65
CA ASP A 15 10.85 0.05 9.24
C ASP A 15 11.27 -1.40 8.90
N ARG A 16 12.07 -2.03 9.77
CA ARG A 16 12.50 -3.43 9.61
C ARG A 16 11.31 -4.38 9.59
N LYS A 17 10.31 -4.17 10.47
CA LYS A 17 9.12 -5.02 10.53
C LYS A 17 8.28 -4.90 9.26
N LEU A 18 8.08 -3.68 8.75
CA LEU A 18 7.32 -3.44 7.53
C LEU A 18 8.02 -4.04 6.30
N ARG A 19 9.33 -3.85 6.15
CA ARG A 19 10.08 -4.45 5.04
C ARG A 19 10.20 -5.97 5.13
N ALA A 20 10.23 -6.54 6.34
CA ALA A 20 10.19 -7.99 6.49
C ALA A 20 8.89 -8.59 5.92
N MET A 21 7.75 -7.90 6.05
CA MET A 21 6.50 -8.35 5.44
C MET A 21 6.57 -8.38 3.91
N ASP A 22 7.17 -7.37 3.27
CA ASP A 22 7.39 -7.35 1.82
C ASP A 22 8.22 -8.55 1.35
N VAL A 23 9.30 -8.87 2.07
CA VAL A 23 10.11 -10.08 1.79
C VAL A 23 9.30 -11.37 1.98
N THR A 24 8.47 -11.45 3.01
CA THR A 24 7.59 -12.62 3.21
C THR A 24 6.58 -12.76 2.07
N MET A 25 5.96 -11.67 1.61
CA MET A 25 5.03 -11.71 0.47
C MET A 25 5.71 -12.15 -0.83
N LEU A 26 6.97 -11.73 -1.04
CA LEU A 26 7.79 -12.19 -2.15
C LEU A 26 8.07 -13.70 -2.05
N GLU A 27 8.49 -14.18 -0.88
CA GLU A 27 8.84 -15.59 -0.65
C GLU A 27 7.66 -16.54 -0.92
N ILE A 28 6.49 -16.23 -0.38
CA ILE A 28 5.35 -17.17 -0.41
C ILE A 28 4.47 -17.03 -1.65
N GLY A 29 4.51 -15.88 -2.32
CA GLY A 29 3.53 -15.54 -3.35
C GLY A 29 4.09 -14.82 -4.56
N ASN A 30 5.42 -14.66 -4.66
CA ASN A 30 6.08 -13.87 -5.70
C ASN A 30 5.44 -12.48 -5.86
N SER A 31 5.00 -11.92 -4.73
CA SER A 31 4.22 -10.70 -4.61
C SER A 31 5.07 -9.60 -3.98
N LYS A 32 4.56 -8.37 -3.99
CA LYS A 32 5.20 -7.23 -3.33
C LYS A 32 4.15 -6.35 -2.67
N GLU A 33 4.55 -5.66 -1.61
CA GLU A 33 3.78 -4.54 -1.09
C GLU A 33 3.90 -3.33 -2.03
N ARG A 34 2.91 -2.44 -1.97
CA ARG A 34 2.87 -1.22 -2.80
C ARG A 34 2.86 0.03 -1.94
N ASP A 35 3.53 1.07 -2.39
CA ASP A 35 3.34 2.40 -1.85
C ASP A 35 2.04 3.05 -2.40
N VAL A 36 1.70 4.24 -1.88
CA VAL A 36 0.46 4.95 -2.24
C VAL A 36 0.44 5.37 -3.71
N ASP A 37 1.58 5.74 -4.28
CA ASP A 37 1.67 6.19 -5.66
C ASP A 37 1.55 5.00 -6.62
N GLU A 38 2.13 3.85 -6.27
CA GLU A 38 1.94 2.59 -6.99
C GLU A 38 0.48 2.13 -6.95
N TRP A 39 -0.23 2.26 -5.82
CA TRP A 39 -1.66 1.98 -5.75
C TRP A 39 -2.47 2.92 -6.65
N LYS A 40 -2.20 4.23 -6.59
CA LYS A 40 -2.85 5.21 -7.47
C LYS A 40 -2.63 4.89 -8.94
N GLN A 41 -1.40 4.50 -9.30
CA GLN A 41 -1.08 4.09 -10.67
C GLN A 41 -1.80 2.80 -11.06
N LEU A 42 -1.87 1.81 -10.17
CA LEU A 42 -2.58 0.55 -10.42
C LEU A 42 -4.07 0.78 -10.68
N PHE A 43 -4.74 1.62 -9.89
CA PHE A 43 -6.14 1.99 -10.14
C PHE A 43 -6.31 2.60 -11.53
N ARG A 44 -5.43 3.54 -11.91
CA ARG A 44 -5.46 4.17 -13.24
C ARG A 44 -5.18 3.19 -14.38
N GLN A 45 -4.29 2.22 -14.18
CA GLN A 45 -3.99 1.18 -15.17
C GLN A 45 -5.18 0.22 -15.36
N ALA A 46 -5.94 -0.04 -14.29
CA ALA A 46 -7.14 -0.86 -14.37
C ALA A 46 -8.25 -0.17 -15.18
N ASP A 47 -8.50 1.11 -14.91
CA ASP A 47 -9.38 1.97 -15.72
C ASP A 47 -9.05 3.44 -15.42
N GLU A 48 -8.99 4.29 -16.45
CA GLU A 48 -8.66 5.71 -16.29
C GLU A 48 -9.74 6.51 -15.54
N ARG A 49 -10.96 5.98 -15.42
CA ARG A 49 -12.08 6.56 -14.66
C ARG A 49 -11.96 6.37 -13.16
N TYR A 50 -11.02 5.57 -12.68
CA TYR A 50 -10.76 5.50 -11.24
C TYR A 50 -10.13 6.80 -10.74
N VAL A 51 -10.82 7.45 -9.80
CA VAL A 51 -10.34 8.63 -9.08
C VAL A 51 -9.88 8.21 -7.69
N PHE A 52 -8.56 8.20 -7.49
CA PHE A 52 -7.96 7.92 -6.18
C PHE A 52 -8.27 9.06 -5.19
N ARG A 53 -8.92 8.72 -4.07
CA ARG A 53 -9.34 9.68 -3.03
C ARG A 53 -8.37 9.77 -1.86
N GLY A 54 -7.36 8.92 -1.82
CA GLY A 54 -6.34 8.91 -0.78
C GLY A 54 -6.38 7.67 0.11
N THR A 55 -5.60 7.74 1.19
CA THR A 55 -5.47 6.69 2.19
C THR A 55 -5.88 7.20 3.56
N THR A 56 -6.35 6.30 4.43
CA THR A 56 -6.57 6.60 5.84
C THR A 56 -6.07 5.43 6.67
N GLN A 57 -5.17 5.69 7.60
CA GLN A 57 -4.69 4.70 8.56
C GLN A 57 -5.41 4.91 9.89
N PRO A 58 -6.29 3.98 10.32
CA PRO A 58 -6.93 4.08 11.63
C PRO A 58 -5.87 4.08 12.76
N PRO A 59 -6.09 4.84 13.85
CA PRO A 59 -5.18 4.84 14.99
C PRO A 59 -4.89 3.42 15.51
N GLY A 60 -3.61 3.09 15.67
CA GLY A 60 -3.15 1.77 16.14
C GLY A 60 -3.15 0.65 15.09
N SER A 61 -3.67 0.89 13.88
CA SER A 61 -3.61 -0.07 12.78
C SER A 61 -2.26 -0.02 12.07
N ASN A 62 -1.70 -1.18 11.70
CA ASN A 62 -0.57 -1.24 10.76
C ASN A 62 -1.01 -1.23 9.29
N LEU A 63 -2.32 -1.33 9.03
CA LEU A 63 -2.93 -1.32 7.69
C LEU A 63 -3.60 0.02 7.40
N ALA A 64 -3.64 0.39 6.12
CA ALA A 64 -4.32 1.57 5.62
C ALA A 64 -5.55 1.19 4.78
N ILE A 65 -6.58 2.04 4.84
CA ILE A 65 -7.76 1.97 3.98
C ILE A 65 -7.49 2.84 2.75
N LEU A 66 -7.55 2.23 1.56
CA LEU A 66 -7.47 2.92 0.27
C LEU A 66 -8.88 3.27 -0.20
N ARG A 67 -9.10 4.49 -0.69
CA ARG A 67 -10.38 4.87 -1.30
C ARG A 67 -10.16 5.28 -2.76
N ALA A 68 -10.90 4.66 -3.66
CA ALA A 68 -10.98 5.04 -5.06
C ALA A 68 -12.45 4.97 -5.50
N ASP A 69 -12.91 6.00 -6.22
CA ASP A 69 -14.26 6.03 -6.78
C ASP A 69 -14.16 5.82 -8.30
N TRP A 70 -15.11 5.11 -8.90
CA TRP A 70 -15.25 5.04 -10.35
C TRP A 70 -16.12 6.20 -10.82
N SER A 71 -15.57 7.15 -11.59
CA SER A 71 -16.38 8.22 -12.18
C SER A 71 -17.19 7.68 -13.36
N MET A 72 -18.52 7.77 -13.26
CA MET A 72 -19.43 7.47 -14.38
C MET A 72 -19.31 8.52 -15.48
#